data_AF-A0A934PXG2-F1
#
_entry.id   AF-A0A934PXG2-F1
#
_cell.length_a   1.000
_cell.length_b   1.000
_cell.length_c   1.000
_cell.angle_alpha   90.00
_cell.angle_beta   90.00
_cell.angle_gamma   90.00
#
_symmetry.space_group_name_H-M   'P 1'
#
loop_
_entity.id
_entity.type
_entity.pdbx_description
1 polymer ?
#
loop_
_entity_poly.entity_id
_entity_poly.type
_entity_poly.pdbx_seq_one_letter_code
_entity_poly.pdbx_strand_id
1 'polypeptide(L)'
;MSGPPLDRVVVVGISGSGKSTMAAALAERLGSAHVELDALHWLPAWTPRPRDEFRAVVASALTGDRWVVDGNYSQVRDVVWPQATAIVWLDLPFAAVWWRVLARTLRRAWRRELLWNTNRESLRLAFCSRESILWWVLTMHGPKRRQFRALCDAERAKGSDRWIELRSAAEADAWLASVRA
;
A
#
# COMPACT_ATOMS: atom_id res chain seq x y z
N MET A 1 5.04 -26.33 4.63
CA MET A 1 3.78 -25.77 4.10
C MET A 1 4.16 -24.66 3.14
N SER A 2 3.88 -24.81 1.84
CA SER A 2 4.12 -23.72 0.88
C SER A 2 3.13 -22.59 1.14
N GLY A 3 3.58 -21.34 1.15
CA GLY A 3 2.69 -20.18 1.26
C GLY A 3 1.71 -20.07 0.08
N PRO A 4 0.81 -19.07 0.09
CA PRO A 4 -0.10 -18.84 -1.03
C PRO A 4 0.70 -18.50 -2.31
N PRO A 5 0.13 -18.79 -3.50
CA PRO A 5 0.74 -18.39 -4.76
C PRO A 5 0.88 -16.86 -4.84
N LEU A 6 1.99 -16.39 -5.42
CA LEU A 6 2.34 -14.97 -5.48
C LEU A 6 2.14 -14.36 -6.87
N ASP A 7 1.25 -14.92 -7.70
CA ASP A 7 0.99 -14.37 -9.04
C ASP A 7 0.30 -13.00 -8.95
N ARG A 8 -0.73 -12.85 -8.11
CA ARG A 8 -1.51 -11.61 -7.97
C ARG A 8 -1.53 -11.14 -6.52
N VAL A 9 -0.61 -10.26 -6.19
CA VAL A 9 -0.37 -9.86 -4.80
C VAL A 9 -0.89 -8.45 -4.52
N VAL A 10 -1.63 -8.29 -3.43
CA VAL A 10 -2.02 -6.96 -2.92
C VAL A 10 -1.20 -6.63 -1.68
N VAL A 11 -0.53 -5.48 -1.68
CA VAL A 11 0.26 -4.98 -0.55
C VAL A 11 -0.51 -3.86 0.17
N VAL A 12 -0.86 -4.12 1.44
CA VAL A 12 -1.65 -3.22 2.29
C VAL A 12 -0.93 -2.84 3.58
N GLY A 13 -1.42 -1.79 4.24
CA GLY A 13 -0.81 -1.17 5.41
C GLY A 13 -1.10 0.32 5.49
N ILE A 14 -0.91 0.92 6.66
CA ILE A 14 -1.14 2.36 6.82
C ILE A 14 -0.15 3.19 5.97
N SER A 15 -0.52 4.41 5.58
CA SER A 15 0.40 5.36 4.95
C SER A 15 1.70 5.49 5.75
N GLY A 16 2.84 5.42 5.06
CA GLY A 16 4.17 5.41 5.71
C GLY A 16 4.70 4.05 6.14
N SER A 17 3.93 2.95 6.00
CA SER A 17 4.42 1.61 6.36
C SER A 17 5.47 1.03 5.40
N GLY A 18 5.60 1.59 4.18
CA GLY A 18 6.54 1.10 3.16
C GLY A 18 5.93 0.21 2.08
N LYS A 19 4.59 0.22 1.91
CA LYS A 19 3.88 -0.62 0.93
C LYS A 19 4.44 -0.51 -0.49
N SER A 20 4.59 0.70 -1.00
CA SER A 20 5.03 0.92 -2.39
C SER A 20 6.46 0.43 -2.60
N THR A 21 7.33 0.58 -1.59
CA THR A 21 8.68 0.01 -1.61
C THR A 21 8.67 -1.52 -1.60
N MET A 22 7.87 -2.14 -0.72
CA MET A 22 7.69 -3.59 -0.68
C MET A 22 7.12 -4.12 -2.00
N ALA A 23 6.09 -3.47 -2.53
CA ALA A 23 5.41 -3.88 -3.75
C ALA A 23 6.31 -3.78 -4.99
N ALA A 24 7.06 -2.68 -5.12
CA ALA A 24 8.03 -2.53 -6.20
C ALA A 24 9.10 -3.63 -6.15
N ALA A 25 9.70 -3.86 -4.97
CA ALA A 25 10.74 -4.88 -4.80
C ALA A 25 10.21 -6.31 -4.98
N LEU A 26 8.97 -6.58 -4.57
CA LEU A 26 8.30 -7.86 -4.79
C LEU A 26 8.00 -8.08 -6.27
N ALA A 27 7.50 -7.06 -6.97
CA ALA A 27 7.22 -7.13 -8.40
C ALA A 27 8.49 -7.41 -9.21
N GLU A 28 9.59 -6.72 -8.89
CA GLU A 28 10.90 -6.94 -9.50
C GLU A 28 11.36 -8.39 -9.32
N ARG A 29 11.27 -8.92 -8.10
CA ARG A 29 11.67 -10.30 -7.79
C ARG A 29 10.83 -11.36 -8.51
N LEU A 30 9.54 -11.11 -8.69
CA LEU A 30 8.62 -12.06 -9.32
C LEU A 30 8.54 -11.90 -10.85
N GLY A 31 9.20 -10.88 -11.42
CA GLY A 31 9.01 -10.52 -12.83
C GLY A 31 7.58 -10.08 -13.15
N SER A 32 6.89 -9.47 -12.18
CA SER A 32 5.47 -9.07 -12.25
C SER A 32 5.32 -7.58 -12.54
N ALA A 33 4.17 -7.17 -13.08
CA ALA A 33 3.84 -5.75 -13.20
C ALA A 33 3.61 -5.11 -11.81
N HIS A 34 4.20 -3.96 -11.54
CA HIS A 34 3.90 -3.16 -10.33
C HIS A 34 2.85 -2.10 -10.65
N VAL A 35 1.75 -2.09 -9.88
CA VAL A 35 0.66 -1.13 -10.01
C VAL A 35 0.46 -0.37 -8.70
N GLU A 36 0.79 0.92 -8.70
CA GLU A 36 0.55 1.82 -7.58
C GLU A 36 -0.84 2.48 -7.71
N LEU A 37 -1.78 2.17 -6.82
CA LEU A 37 -3.14 2.74 -6.90
C LEU A 37 -3.14 4.26 -6.71
N ASP A 38 -2.22 4.80 -5.91
CA ASP A 38 -2.08 6.25 -5.72
C ASP A 38 -1.71 6.95 -7.05
N ALA A 39 -0.83 6.35 -7.86
CA ALA A 39 -0.44 6.88 -9.16
C ALA A 39 -1.59 6.89 -10.18
N LEU A 40 -2.52 5.95 -10.08
CA LEU A 40 -3.72 5.90 -10.92
C LEU A 40 -4.82 6.84 -10.41
N HIS A 41 -4.90 7.06 -9.10
CA HIS A 41 -5.95 7.84 -8.46
C HIS A 41 -5.75 9.35 -8.61
N TRP A 42 -4.52 9.84 -8.46
CA TRP A 42 -4.26 11.28 -8.43
C TRP A 42 -3.92 11.85 -9.81
N LEU A 43 -4.77 12.77 -10.28
CA LEU A 43 -4.53 13.62 -11.44
C LEU A 43 -3.67 14.84 -11.03
N PRO A 44 -3.24 15.69 -11.98
CA PRO A 44 -2.57 16.95 -11.65
C PRO A 44 -3.36 17.80 -10.65
N ALA A 45 -2.63 18.61 -9.87
CA ALA A 45 -3.15 19.43 -8.79
C ALA A 45 -3.84 18.65 -7.66
N TRP A 46 -3.41 17.40 -7.41
CA TRP A 46 -4.03 16.50 -6.43
C TRP A 46 -5.53 16.31 -6.64
N THR A 47 -5.98 16.32 -7.90
CA THR A 47 -7.39 16.11 -8.23
C THR A 47 -7.69 14.61 -8.20
N PRO A 48 -8.66 14.12 -7.41
CA PRO A 48 -9.02 12.72 -7.42
C PRO A 48 -9.67 12.37 -8.75
N ARG A 49 -9.20 11.30 -9.40
CA ARG A 49 -9.83 10.76 -10.61
C ARG A 49 -11.28 10.34 -10.29
N PRO A 50 -12.27 10.66 -11.15
CA PRO A 50 -13.64 10.18 -11.02
C PRO A 50 -13.70 8.67 -10.80
N ARG A 51 -14.65 8.23 -9.97
CA ARG A 51 -14.75 6.83 -9.52
C ARG A 51 -14.77 5.83 -10.67
N ASP A 52 -15.61 6.05 -11.68
CA ASP A 52 -15.79 5.10 -12.77
C ASP A 52 -14.55 5.02 -13.66
N GLU A 53 -13.90 6.15 -13.90
CA GLU A 53 -12.64 6.22 -14.62
C GLU A 53 -11.50 5.55 -13.83
N PHE A 54 -11.43 5.77 -12.51
CA PHE A 54 -10.47 5.09 -11.65
C PHE A 54 -10.67 3.58 -11.65
N ARG A 55 -11.92 3.12 -11.59
CA ARG A 55 -12.24 1.69 -11.72
C ARG A 55 -11.81 1.11 -13.07
N ALA A 56 -12.09 1.81 -14.17
CA ALA A 56 -11.72 1.37 -15.51
C ALA A 56 -10.19 1.27 -15.68
N VAL A 57 -9.46 2.29 -15.25
CA VAL A 57 -7.99 2.32 -15.34
C VAL A 57 -7.37 1.24 -14.45
N VAL A 58 -7.89 1.02 -13.23
CA VAL A 58 -7.42 -0.07 -12.36
C VAL A 58 -7.72 -1.43 -12.99
N ALA A 59 -8.92 -1.67 -13.50
CA ALA A 59 -9.24 -2.94 -14.15
C ALA A 59 -8.32 -3.22 -15.35
N SER A 60 -8.04 -2.19 -16.17
CA SER A 60 -7.10 -2.29 -17.29
C SER A 60 -5.66 -2.56 -16.85
N ALA A 61 -5.23 -2.07 -15.69
CA ALA A 61 -3.90 -2.31 -15.17
C ALA A 61 -3.72 -3.74 -14.61
N LEU A 62 -4.82 -4.47 -14.38
CA LEU A 62 -4.83 -5.80 -13.75
C LEU A 62 -5.17 -6.93 -14.72
N THR A 63 -5.06 -6.71 -16.04
CA THR A 63 -5.41 -7.70 -17.06
C THR A 63 -4.41 -8.84 -17.22
N GLY A 64 -3.21 -8.71 -16.65
CA GLY A 64 -2.17 -9.75 -16.70
C GLY A 64 -2.35 -10.83 -15.63
N ASP A 65 -1.78 -12.00 -15.89
CA ASP A 65 -1.81 -13.12 -14.94
C ASP A 65 -0.97 -12.86 -13.69
N ARG A 66 0.03 -11.96 -13.80
CA ARG A 66 0.97 -11.60 -12.74
C ARG A 66 1.06 -10.11 -12.49
N TRP A 67 0.76 -9.69 -11.27
CA TRP A 67 0.87 -8.31 -10.83
C TRP A 67 1.06 -8.20 -9.31
N VAL A 68 1.67 -7.09 -8.90
CA VAL A 68 1.73 -6.65 -7.51
C VAL A 68 1.11 -5.26 -7.43
N VAL A 69 0.06 -5.12 -6.64
CA VAL A 69 -0.66 -3.86 -6.43
C VAL A 69 -0.38 -3.34 -5.04
N ASP A 70 -0.08 -2.04 -4.89
CA ASP A 70 -0.08 -1.38 -3.59
C ASP A 70 -1.16 -0.31 -3.45
N GLY A 71 -1.73 -0.26 -2.25
CA GLY A 71 -2.83 0.63 -1.89
C GLY A 71 -4.06 -0.12 -1.41
N ASN A 72 -5.05 0.62 -0.91
CA ASN A 72 -6.29 0.02 -0.41
C ASN A 72 -7.48 0.99 -0.52
N TYR A 73 -7.81 1.38 -1.75
CA TYR A 73 -8.97 2.22 -2.03
C TYR A 73 -10.25 1.37 -1.98
N SER A 74 -11.19 1.75 -1.12
CA SER A 74 -12.50 1.06 -1.03
C SER A 74 -13.26 1.08 -2.36
N GLN A 75 -13.03 2.08 -3.21
CA GLN A 75 -13.68 2.27 -4.51
C GLN A 75 -13.34 1.19 -5.54
N VAL A 76 -12.23 0.48 -5.36
CA VAL A 76 -11.75 -0.57 -6.27
C VAL A 76 -11.46 -1.90 -5.55
N ARG A 77 -11.67 -1.97 -4.24
CA ARG A 77 -11.38 -3.19 -3.46
C ARG A 77 -12.14 -4.40 -3.99
N ASP A 78 -13.39 -4.20 -4.40
CA ASP A 78 -14.28 -5.20 -4.97
C ASP A 78 -13.80 -5.74 -6.33
N VAL A 79 -12.96 -4.99 -7.07
CA VAL A 79 -12.37 -5.48 -8.31
C VAL A 79 -10.97 -6.06 -8.11
N VAL A 80 -10.18 -5.53 -7.17
CA VAL A 80 -8.80 -5.96 -6.95
C VAL A 80 -8.71 -7.22 -6.07
N TRP A 81 -9.37 -7.23 -4.91
CA TRP A 81 -9.15 -8.27 -3.90
C TRP A 81 -9.67 -9.66 -4.26
N PRO A 82 -10.76 -9.83 -5.03
CA PRO A 82 -11.20 -11.16 -5.46
C PRO A 82 -10.20 -11.85 -6.40
N GLN A 83 -9.42 -11.06 -7.14
CA GLN A 83 -8.41 -11.59 -8.06
C GLN A 83 -7.09 -11.96 -7.35
N ALA A 84 -6.87 -11.42 -6.15
CA ALA A 84 -5.62 -11.57 -5.42
C ALA A 84 -5.41 -13.00 -4.90
N THR A 85 -4.28 -13.60 -5.28
CA THR A 85 -3.81 -14.88 -4.75
C THR A 85 -3.18 -14.75 -3.37
N ALA A 86 -2.58 -13.59 -3.08
CA ALA A 86 -2.02 -13.26 -1.77
C ALA A 86 -2.26 -11.79 -1.39
N ILE A 87 -2.38 -11.55 -0.08
CA ILE A 87 -2.48 -10.21 0.51
C ILE A 87 -1.36 -10.07 1.53
N VAL A 88 -0.39 -9.21 1.22
CA VAL A 88 0.73 -8.87 2.12
C VAL A 88 0.33 -7.66 2.93
N TRP A 89 0.24 -7.82 4.24
CA TRP A 89 -0.09 -6.74 5.17
C TRP A 89 1.13 -6.34 6.01
N LEU A 90 1.57 -5.10 5.84
CA LEU A 90 2.57 -4.45 6.69
C LEU A 90 1.92 -3.90 7.97
N ASP A 91 1.94 -4.69 9.05
CA ASP A 91 1.43 -4.34 10.39
C ASP A 91 2.54 -3.81 11.31
N LEU A 92 3.21 -2.75 10.89
CA LEU A 92 4.35 -2.21 11.63
C LEU A 92 3.93 -1.44 12.91
N PRO A 93 4.74 -1.45 13.98
CA PRO A 93 4.51 -0.68 15.19
C PRO A 93 4.37 0.81 14.89
N PHE A 94 3.52 1.48 15.67
CA PHE A 94 3.26 2.91 15.51
C PHE A 94 4.54 3.74 15.47
N ALA A 95 5.47 3.52 16.41
CA ALA A 95 6.73 4.26 16.48
C ALA A 95 7.56 4.14 15.19
N ALA A 96 7.60 2.96 14.58
CA ALA A 96 8.33 2.74 13.34
C ALA A 96 7.70 3.51 12.17
N VAL A 97 6.37 3.45 12.04
CA VAL A 97 5.62 4.20 11.00
C VAL A 97 5.76 5.70 11.22
N TRP A 98 5.61 6.15 12.47
CA TRP A 98 5.69 7.56 12.84
C TRP A 98 7.05 8.17 12.48
N TRP A 99 8.15 7.54 12.88
CA TRP A 99 9.49 8.05 12.57
C TRP A 99 9.78 8.06 11.07
N ARG A 100 9.33 7.05 10.33
CA ARG A 100 9.48 7.02 8.87
C ARG A 100 8.75 8.17 8.21
N VAL A 101 7.51 8.43 8.61
CA VAL A 101 6.70 9.52 8.05
C VAL A 101 7.31 10.86 8.42
N LEU A 102 7.68 11.08 9.69
CA LEU A 102 8.30 12.33 10.13
C LEU A 102 9.61 12.61 9.38
N ALA A 103 10.52 11.64 9.33
CA ALA A 103 11.79 11.80 8.64
C ALA A 103 11.60 12.08 7.14
N ARG A 104 10.64 11.40 6.50
CA ARG A 104 10.30 11.65 5.09
C ARG A 104 9.73 13.04 4.89
N THR A 105 8.79 13.46 5.73
CA THR A 105 8.18 14.79 5.64
C THR A 105 9.22 15.89 5.83
N LEU A 106 10.13 15.75 6.81
CA LEU A 106 11.24 16.69 7.01
C LEU A 106 12.21 16.73 5.82
N ARG A 107 12.55 15.56 5.25
CA ARG A 107 13.41 15.49 4.07
C ARG A 107 12.78 16.18 2.85
N ARG A 108 11.50 15.91 2.59
CA ARG A 108 10.76 16.50 1.48
C ARG A 108 10.55 18.00 1.65
N ALA A 109 10.33 18.45 2.89
CA ALA A 109 10.32 19.87 3.24
C ALA A 109 11.59 20.58 2.78
N TRP A 110 12.73 19.96 3.04
CA TRP A 110 14.02 20.52 2.72
C TRP A 110 14.34 20.44 1.22
N ARG A 111 13.95 19.34 0.54
CA ARG A 111 14.29 19.09 -0.87
C ARG A 111 13.28 19.56 -1.91
N ARG A 112 12.07 19.99 -1.52
CA ARG A 112 10.99 20.40 -2.45
C ARG A 112 10.70 19.36 -3.56
N GLU A 113 10.68 18.08 -3.19
CA GLU A 113 10.51 16.96 -4.14
C GLU A 113 9.15 17.01 -4.87
N LEU A 114 9.18 16.70 -6.17
CA LEU A 114 7.98 16.48 -7.00
C LEU A 114 7.44 15.08 -6.72
N LEU A 115 6.12 14.97 -6.60
CA LEU A 115 5.35 13.72 -6.47
C LEU A 115 4.40 13.62 -7.67
N TRP A 116 4.00 12.41 -8.05
CA TRP A 116 3.14 12.00 -9.19
C TRP A 116 2.54 13.11 -10.07
N ASN A 117 2.73 13.01 -11.40
CA ASN A 117 2.12 13.89 -12.40
C ASN A 117 2.38 15.40 -12.22
N THR A 118 3.55 15.79 -11.67
CA THR A 118 4.01 17.18 -11.35
C THR A 118 3.52 17.81 -10.05
N ASN A 119 2.81 17.05 -9.21
CA ASN A 119 2.36 17.51 -7.91
C ASN A 119 3.54 17.85 -6.98
N ARG A 120 3.39 18.87 -6.13
CA ARG A 120 4.35 19.17 -5.05
C ARG A 120 3.67 18.90 -3.71
N GLU A 121 4.35 18.21 -2.81
CA GLU A 121 3.92 18.15 -1.40
C GLU A 121 4.11 19.56 -0.82
N SER A 122 3.02 20.27 -0.58
CA SER A 122 3.12 21.55 0.12
C SER A 122 3.27 21.30 1.62
N LEU A 123 4.22 21.99 2.25
CA LEU A 123 4.50 21.83 3.67
C LEU A 123 3.31 22.17 4.58
N ARG A 124 2.40 23.03 4.09
CA ARG A 124 1.13 23.34 4.74
C ARG A 124 0.20 22.13 4.78
N LEU A 125 0.11 21.37 3.70
CA LEU A 125 -0.66 20.12 3.67
C LEU A 125 -0.07 19.09 4.64
N ALA A 126 1.26 18.95 4.68
CA ALA A 126 1.91 17.94 5.52
C ALA A 126 1.98 18.27 7.03
N PHE A 127 2.03 19.55 7.44
CA PHE A 127 2.22 19.96 8.84
C PHE A 127 1.06 20.77 9.47
N CYS A 128 0.26 21.51 8.69
CA CYS A 128 -0.64 22.54 9.23
C CYS A 128 -2.09 22.44 8.73
N SER A 129 -2.49 21.30 8.17
CA SER A 129 -3.87 21.06 7.74
C SER A 129 -4.45 19.84 8.46
N ARG A 130 -5.79 19.78 8.57
CA ARG A 130 -6.52 18.56 8.99
C ARG A 130 -6.28 17.35 8.05
N GLU A 131 -5.57 17.58 6.93
CA GLU A 131 -5.11 16.59 5.95
C GLU A 131 -3.63 16.22 6.13
N SER A 132 -2.99 16.63 7.25
CA SER A 132 -1.60 16.27 7.56
C SER A 132 -1.41 14.76 7.63
N ILE A 133 -0.43 14.26 6.88
CA ILE A 133 -0.02 12.85 6.91
C ILE A 133 0.43 12.40 8.30
N LEU A 134 0.97 13.31 9.12
CA LEU A 134 1.33 13.03 10.52
C LEU A 134 0.05 12.87 11.35
N TRP A 135 -0.87 13.82 11.27
CA TRP A 135 -2.16 13.71 11.95
C TRP A 135 -2.93 12.44 11.54
N TRP A 136 -2.93 12.11 10.25
CA TRP A 136 -3.49 10.87 9.72
C TRP A 136 -2.85 9.64 10.35
N VAL A 137 -1.53 9.55 10.43
CA VAL A 137 -0.86 8.40 11.06
C VAL A 137 -1.21 8.31 12.54
N LEU A 138 -1.21 9.44 13.26
CA LEU A 138 -1.58 9.49 14.68
C LEU A 138 -3.01 8.98 14.93
N THR A 139 -3.96 9.41 14.10
CA THR A 139 -5.38 9.11 14.28
C THR A 139 -5.82 7.78 13.67
N MET A 140 -5.20 7.36 12.55
CA MET A 140 -5.65 6.22 11.76
C MET A 140 -4.85 4.94 11.94
N HIS A 141 -3.70 4.97 12.66
CA HIS A 141 -2.90 3.74 12.89
C HIS A 141 -3.72 2.64 13.58
N GLY A 142 -4.27 2.94 14.76
CA GLY A 142 -5.12 1.99 15.49
C GLY A 142 -6.35 1.54 14.70
N PRO A 143 -7.19 2.47 14.18
CA PRO A 143 -8.36 2.11 13.38
C PRO A 143 -8.04 1.25 12.16
N LYS A 144 -7.03 1.59 11.36
CA LYS A 144 -6.65 0.79 10.18
C LYS A 144 -6.08 -0.56 10.54
N ARG A 145 -5.27 -0.63 11.59
CA ARG A 145 -4.78 -1.90 12.12
C ARG A 145 -5.92 -2.83 12.53
N ARG A 146 -6.90 -2.33 13.27
CA ARG A 146 -8.11 -3.10 13.64
C ARG A 146 -8.92 -3.53 12.42
N GLN A 147 -9.07 -2.66 11.43
CA GLN A 147 -9.78 -2.98 10.19
C GLN A 147 -9.09 -4.13 9.43
N PHE A 148 -7.78 -4.06 9.20
CA PHE A 148 -7.04 -5.11 8.49
C PHE A 148 -7.01 -6.41 9.29
N ARG A 149 -6.86 -6.33 10.61
CA ARG A 149 -6.96 -7.47 11.52
C ARG A 149 -8.29 -8.20 11.33
N ALA A 150 -9.41 -7.48 11.44
CA ALA A 150 -10.75 -8.06 11.30
C ALA A 150 -10.96 -8.72 9.93
N LEU A 151 -10.44 -8.12 8.85
CA LEU A 151 -10.50 -8.71 7.51
C LEU A 151 -9.65 -9.99 7.40
N CYS A 152 -8.43 -9.96 7.94
CA CYS A 152 -7.54 -11.12 7.97
C CYS A 152 -8.16 -12.28 8.77
N ASP A 153 -8.68 -12.00 9.97
CA ASP A 153 -9.29 -13.00 10.84
C ASP A 153 -10.57 -13.59 10.22
N ALA A 154 -11.40 -12.75 9.58
CA ALA A 154 -12.59 -13.21 8.87
C ALA A 154 -12.28 -14.12 7.68
N GLU A 155 -11.17 -13.88 6.98
CA GLU A 155 -10.73 -14.74 5.87
C GLU A 155 -10.10 -16.04 6.37
N ARG A 156 -9.31 -15.98 7.45
CA ARG A 156 -8.77 -17.18 8.12
C ARG A 156 -9.87 -18.07 8.68
N ALA A 157 -10.94 -17.49 9.23
CA ALA A 157 -12.10 -18.24 9.70
C ALA A 157 -12.81 -19.03 8.56
N LYS A 158 -12.65 -18.60 7.31
CA LYS A 158 -13.12 -19.32 6.12
C LYS A 158 -12.11 -20.34 5.58
N GLY A 159 -10.98 -20.56 6.27
CA GLY A 159 -9.91 -21.46 5.86
C GLY A 159 -8.98 -20.91 4.78
N SER A 160 -8.97 -19.59 4.52
CA SER A 160 -8.10 -18.97 3.52
C SER A 160 -6.76 -18.53 4.12
N ASP A 161 -5.66 -19.08 3.58
CA ASP A 161 -4.27 -18.74 3.97
C ASP A 161 -3.62 -17.66 3.10
N ARG A 162 -4.41 -16.88 2.34
CA ARG A 162 -3.89 -15.84 1.44
C ARG A 162 -3.22 -14.65 2.12
N TRP A 163 -3.40 -14.48 3.44
CA TRP A 163 -2.88 -13.33 4.18
C TRP A 163 -1.49 -13.60 4.76
N ILE A 164 -0.53 -12.76 4.36
CA ILE A 164 0.83 -12.73 4.88
C ILE A 164 0.98 -11.47 5.72
N GLU A 165 1.11 -11.63 7.03
CA GLU A 165 1.24 -10.52 7.96
C GLU A 165 2.71 -10.30 8.32
N LEU A 166 3.20 -9.08 8.15
CA LEU A 166 4.58 -8.70 8.44
C LEU A 166 4.58 -7.58 9.49
N ARG A 167 5.09 -7.86 10.68
CA ARG A 167 5.01 -7.00 11.86
C ARG A 167 6.25 -6.16 12.09
N SER A 168 7.33 -6.40 11.36
CA SER A 168 8.54 -5.59 11.47
C SER A 168 9.22 -5.39 10.12
N ALA A 169 10.13 -4.42 10.05
CA ALA A 169 10.95 -4.21 8.87
C ALA A 169 11.82 -5.44 8.59
N ALA A 170 12.46 -6.00 9.62
CA ALA A 170 13.30 -7.18 9.50
C ALA A 170 12.52 -8.40 9.01
N GLU A 171 11.29 -8.59 9.51
CA GLU A 171 10.41 -9.67 9.04
C GLU A 171 9.99 -9.46 7.59
N ALA A 172 9.70 -8.21 7.20
CA ALA A 172 9.38 -7.88 5.82
C ALA A 172 10.56 -8.13 4.88
N ASP A 173 11.76 -7.73 5.27
CA ASP A 173 12.99 -7.93 4.49
C ASP A 173 13.34 -9.43 4.40
N ALA A 174 13.24 -10.17 5.51
CA ALA A 174 13.47 -11.61 5.54
C ALA A 174 12.46 -12.38 4.68
N TRP A 175 11.18 -11.99 4.74
CA TRP A 175 10.14 -12.59 3.91
C TRP A 175 10.42 -12.31 2.43
N LEU A 176 10.69 -11.07 2.05
CA LEU A 176 11.01 -10.68 0.68
C LEU A 176 12.26 -11.41 0.15
N ALA A 177 13.27 -11.61 0.99
CA ALA A 177 14.47 -12.38 0.65
C ALA A 177 14.19 -13.87 0.43
N SER A 178 13.15 -14.42 1.07
CA SER A 178 12.75 -15.82 0.92
C SER A 178 11.88 -16.09 -0.32
N VAL A 179 11.27 -15.05 -0.89
CA VAL A 179 10.52 -15.14 -2.15
C VAL A 179 11.48 -15.49 -3.28
N ARG A 180 11.18 -16.59 -3.98
CA ARG A 180 11.89 -17.05 -5.18
C ARG A 180 11.12 -16.62 -6.43
N ALA A 181 11.85 -16.30 -7.50
CA ALA A 181 11.30 -16.05 -8.83
C ALA A 181 10.71 -17.31 -9.46
#